data_AF-A0A2V5MA02-F1
#
_entry.id   AF-A0A2V5MA02-F1
#
_cell.length_a   1.000
_cell.length_b   1.000
_cell.length_c   1.000
_cell.angle_alpha   90.00
_cell.angle_beta   90.00
_cell.angle_gamma   90.00
#
_symmetry.space_group_name_H-M   'P 1'
#
loop_
_entity.id
_entity.type
_entity.pdbx_description
1 polymer ?
#
loop_
_entity_poly.entity_id
_entity_poly.type
_entity_poly.pdbx_seq_one_letter_code
_entity_poly.pdbx_strand_id
1 'polypeptide(L)'
;MKIRLAIEADRNAIWNIFHEVVAAGDTYALDPNISRKDALAYWFVPGTQTYVAEQPPMGIAGTYILRPHQSGGGAHVANAGFMV
;
A
#
# COMPACT_ATOMS: atom_id res chain seq x y z
N MET A 1 -4.67 -18.50 0.51
CA MET A 1 -4.59 -17.03 0.50
C MET A 1 -5.03 -16.51 1.87
N LYS A 2 -4.24 -15.65 2.50
CA LYS A 2 -4.52 -15.06 3.82
C LYS A 2 -4.32 -13.55 3.77
N ILE A 3 -5.30 -12.79 4.24
CA ILE A 3 -5.15 -11.35 4.47
C ILE A 3 -4.66 -11.13 5.91
N ARG A 4 -3.59 -10.37 6.07
CA ARG A 4 -3.03 -10.02 7.39
C ARG A 4 -2.43 -8.63 7.38
N LEU A 5 -2.26 -8.04 8.57
CA LEU A 5 -1.48 -6.82 8.72
C LEU A 5 -0.06 -7.03 8.17
N ALA A 6 0.45 -6.01 7.49
CA ALA A 6 1.82 -5.97 7.03
C ALA A 6 2.78 -5.89 8.22
N ILE A 7 3.89 -6.61 8.13
CA ILE A 7 5.00 -6.56 9.08
C ILE A 7 6.25 -6.00 8.38
N GLU A 8 7.29 -5.69 9.15
CA GLU A 8 8.53 -5.11 8.63
C GLU A 8 9.16 -5.95 7.50
N ALA A 9 9.08 -7.28 7.62
CA ALA A 9 9.59 -8.21 6.61
C ALA A 9 8.88 -8.10 5.25
N ASP A 10 7.65 -7.59 5.20
CA ASP A 10 6.89 -7.47 3.95
C ASP A 10 7.26 -6.22 3.15
N ARG A 11 8.00 -5.25 3.73
CA ARG A 11 8.29 -3.95 3.08
C ARG A 11 8.98 -4.07 1.73
N ASN A 12 9.85 -5.07 1.55
CA ASN A 12 10.50 -5.32 0.28
C ASN A 12 9.48 -5.74 -0.79
N ALA A 13 8.58 -6.66 -0.47
CA ALA A 13 7.57 -7.15 -1.41
C ALA A 13 6.54 -6.06 -1.74
N ILE A 14 6.12 -5.28 -0.73
CA ILE A 14 5.23 -4.13 -0.90
C ILE A 14 5.87 -3.09 -1.81
N TRP A 15 7.15 -2.78 -1.63
CA TRP A 15 7.87 -1.85 -2.51
C TRP A 15 7.87 -2.33 -3.96
N ASN A 16 8.16 -3.61 -4.22
CA ASN A 16 8.21 -4.13 -5.59
C ASN A 16 6.87 -3.97 -6.29
N ILE A 17 5.77 -4.38 -5.64
CA ILE A 17 4.40 -4.23 -6.16
C ILE A 17 4.07 -2.75 -6.39
N PHE A 18 4.35 -1.90 -5.40
CA PHE A 18 4.07 -0.47 -5.50
C PHE A 18 4.82 0.17 -6.68
N HIS A 19 6.11 -0.13 -6.81
CA HIS A 19 6.96 0.41 -7.86
C HIS A 19 6.46 0.01 -9.24
N GLU A 20 6.11 -1.27 -9.44
CA GLU A 20 5.57 -1.76 -10.72
C GLU A 20 4.27 -1.04 -11.09
N VAL A 21 3.33 -0.90 -10.15
CA VAL A 21 2.04 -0.23 -10.39
C VAL A 21 2.22 1.28 -10.65
N VAL A 22 3.05 1.96 -9.86
CA VAL A 22 3.21 3.42 -9.97
C VAL A 22 4.05 3.82 -11.17
N ALA A 23 5.08 3.03 -11.53
CA ALA A 23 5.91 3.30 -12.71
C ALA A 23 5.12 3.20 -14.02
N ALA A 24 4.05 2.40 -14.07
CA ALA A 24 3.17 2.31 -15.23
C ALA A 24 2.37 3.62 -15.47
N GLY A 25 2.08 4.39 -14.42
CA GLY A 25 1.47 5.71 -14.51
C GLY A 25 0.01 5.74 -14.98
N ASP A 26 -0.72 4.63 -14.89
CA ASP A 26 -2.07 4.46 -15.46
C ASP A 26 -3.19 4.31 -14.41
N THR A 27 -2.84 4.01 -13.15
CA THR A 27 -3.81 3.66 -12.09
C THR A 27 -3.77 4.60 -10.88
N TYR A 28 -2.61 5.18 -10.57
CA TYR A 28 -2.42 6.05 -9.42
C TYR A 28 -1.91 7.43 -9.84
N ALA A 29 -2.47 8.47 -9.20
CA ALA A 29 -1.98 9.84 -9.31
C ALA A 29 -0.76 10.07 -8.38
N LEU A 30 0.30 9.28 -8.58
CA LEU A 30 1.58 9.37 -7.89
C LEU A 30 2.68 9.65 -8.90
N ASP A 31 3.79 10.25 -8.45
CA ASP A 31 4.96 10.43 -9.31
C ASP A 31 5.52 9.06 -9.73
N PRO A 32 5.59 8.73 -11.03
CA PRO A 32 6.17 7.47 -11.51
C PRO A 32 7.63 7.26 -11.09
N ASN A 33 8.34 8.34 -10.72
CA ASN A 33 9.73 8.32 -10.25
C ASN A 33 9.87 8.44 -8.72
N ILE A 34 8.78 8.28 -7.96
CA ILE A 34 8.79 8.37 -6.49
C ILE A 34 9.85 7.42 -5.89
N SER A 35 10.63 7.95 -4.94
CA SER A 35 11.67 7.16 -4.29
C SER A 35 11.07 6.05 -3.43
N ARG A 36 11.79 4.94 -3.27
CA ARG A 36 11.39 3.86 -2.35
C ARG A 36 11.09 4.36 -0.94
N LYS A 37 11.89 5.31 -0.45
CA LYS A 37 11.72 5.89 0.89
C LYS A 37 10.37 6.61 0.99
N ASP A 38 10.05 7.45 0.00
CA ASP A 38 8.83 8.26 0.00
C ASP A 38 7.59 7.41 -0.27
N ALA A 39 7.69 6.42 -1.16
CA ALA A 39 6.65 5.43 -1.40
C ALA A 39 6.27 4.67 -0.12
N LEU A 40 7.27 4.14 0.61
CA LEU A 40 7.02 3.45 1.87
C LEU A 40 6.56 4.41 2.98
N ALA A 41 7.03 5.66 2.99
CA ALA A 41 6.53 6.66 3.92
C ALA A 41 5.05 7.00 3.66
N TYR A 42 4.64 7.08 2.39
CA TYR A 42 3.25 7.28 1.98
C TYR A 42 2.36 6.08 2.35
N TRP A 43 2.82 4.86 2.05
CA TRP A 43 2.03 3.64 2.27
C TRP A 43 1.87 3.30 3.76
N PHE A 44 2.89 3.56 4.58
CA PHE A 44 2.91 3.30 6.02
C PHE A 44 2.71 4.57 6.88
N VAL A 45 2.14 5.63 6.31
CA VAL A 45 1.93 6.89 7.04
C VAL A 45 1.09 6.67 8.31
N PRO A 46 1.39 7.34 9.44
CA PRO A 46 0.61 7.19 10.67
C PRO A 46 -0.90 7.38 10.45
N GLY A 47 -1.70 6.51 11.07
CA GLY A 47 -3.16 6.47 10.86
C GLY A 47 -3.62 5.63 9.67
N THR A 48 -2.68 5.03 8.92
CA THR A 48 -2.97 4.08 7.84
C THR A 48 -2.73 2.65 8.29
N GLN A 49 -3.72 1.78 8.11
CA GLN A 49 -3.57 0.36 8.31
C GLN A 49 -3.14 -0.29 7.00
N THR A 50 -1.95 -0.90 6.99
CA THR A 50 -1.41 -1.59 5.80
C THR A 50 -1.60 -3.10 5.95
N TYR A 51 -2.13 -3.72 4.90
CA TYR A 51 -2.38 -5.15 4.82
C TYR A 51 -1.67 -5.75 3.61
N VAL A 52 -1.47 -7.06 3.67
CA VAL A 52 -0.94 -7.88 2.58
C VAL A 52 -1.82 -9.10 2.33
N ALA A 53 -1.89 -9.49 1.06
CA ALA A 53 -2.42 -10.78 0.64
C ALA A 53 -1.26 -11.78 0.51
N GLU A 54 -1.17 -12.71 1.46
CA GLU A 54 -0.18 -13.79 1.45
C GLU A 54 -0.73 -15.02 0.73
N GLN A 55 -0.01 -15.49 -0.28
CA GLN A 55 -0.33 -16.66 -1.08
C GLN A 55 0.87 -17.61 -1.13
N PRO A 56 0.95 -18.61 -0.24
CA PRO A 56 1.97 -19.65 -0.33
C PRO A 56 1.81 -20.51 -1.61
N PRO A 57 2.91 -20.92 -2.27
CA PRO A 57 4.31 -20.63 -1.96
C PRO A 57 4.83 -19.31 -2.56
N MET A 58 3.99 -18.53 -3.24
CA MET A 58 4.34 -17.33 -4.02
C MET A 58 4.77 -16.12 -3.17
N GLY A 59 4.38 -16.08 -1.89
CA GLY A 59 4.69 -14.97 -0.98
C GLY A 59 3.59 -13.91 -0.97
N ILE A 60 3.96 -12.62 -0.99
CA ILE A 60 3.00 -11.51 -1.00
C ILE A 60 2.53 -11.25 -2.44
N ALA A 61 1.24 -11.44 -2.69
CA ALA A 61 0.61 -11.28 -4.00
C ALA A 61 -0.13 -9.94 -4.14
N GLY A 62 -0.13 -9.11 -3.09
CA GLY A 62 -0.82 -7.82 -3.11
C GLY A 62 -0.72 -7.11 -1.77
N THR A 63 -0.97 -5.80 -1.82
CA THR A 63 -1.03 -4.94 -0.64
C THR A 63 -2.18 -3.96 -0.76
N TYR A 64 -2.75 -3.60 0.38
CA TYR A 64 -3.70 -2.50 0.43
C TYR A 64 -3.57 -1.69 1.71
N ILE A 65 -4.01 -0.44 1.64
CA ILE A 65 -4.10 0.45 2.78
C ILE A 65 -5.56 0.76 3.12
N LEU A 66 -5.83 1.03 4.39
CA LEU A 66 -7.10 1.53 4.88
C LEU A 66 -6.84 2.72 5.82
N ARG A 67 -7.45 3.87 5.51
CA ARG A 67 -7.29 5.10 6.28
C ARG A 67 -8.52 5.99 6.18
N PRO A 68 -8.71 6.98 7.07
CA PRO A 68 -9.68 8.05 6.84
C PRO A 68 -9.38 8.76 5.51
N HIS A 69 -10.41 8.98 4.70
CA HIS A 69 -10.25 9.70 3.42
C HIS A 69 -9.87 11.17 3.63
N GLN A 70 -10.41 11.77 4.70
CA GLN A 70 -10.22 13.17 5.07
C GLN A 70 -9.99 13.26 6.59
N SER A 71 -9.36 14.35 7.03
CA SER A 71 -9.19 14.64 8.47
C SER A 71 -10.46 15.24 9.09
N GLY A 72 -10.48 15.36 10.42
CA GLY A 72 -11.53 16.07 11.16
C GLY A 72 -12.93 15.48 10.94
N GLY A 73 -13.92 16.33 10.64
CA GLY A 73 -15.31 15.93 10.46
C GLY A 73 -15.54 14.90 9.33
N GLY A 74 -14.61 14.78 8.38
CA GLY A 74 -14.67 13.79 7.30
C GLY A 74 -14.07 12.42 7.64
N ALA A 75 -13.48 12.25 8.83
CA ALA A 75 -12.71 11.05 9.18
C ALA A 75 -13.55 9.76 9.30
N HIS A 76 -14.87 9.88 9.32
CA HIS A 76 -15.79 8.74 9.29
C HIS A 76 -15.89 8.07 7.92
N VAL A 77 -15.43 8.73 6.85
CA VAL A 77 -15.39 8.16 5.50
C VAL A 77 -14.05 7.47 5.29
N ALA A 78 -14.08 6.16 5.03
CA ALA A 78 -12.87 5.39 4.76
C ALA A 78 -12.38 5.55 3.31
N ASN A 79 -11.07 5.47 3.12
CA ASN A 79 -10.41 5.35 1.83
C ASN A 79 -9.46 4.15 1.86
N ALA A 80 -9.37 3.47 0.73
CA ALA A 80 -8.44 2.38 0.51
C ALA A 80 -7.75 2.50 -0.84
N GLY A 81 -6.52 1.98 -0.92
CA GLY A 81 -5.77 1.81 -2.16
C GLY A 81 -5.27 0.37 -2.22
N PHE A 82 -5.41 -0.27 -3.37
CA PHE A 82 -5.05 -1.67 -3.63
C PHE A 82 -4.00 -1.75 -4.74
N MET A 83 -3.01 -2.62 -4.57
CA MET A 83 -1.99 -2.92 -5.56
C MET A 83 -1.71 -4.44 -5.57
N VAL A 84 -1.56 -5.01 -6.75
CA VAL A 84 -1.29 -6.44 -7.00
C VAL A 84 -0.23 -6.60 -8.07
#